data_AF-A0A953EP15-F1
#
_entry.id   AF-A0A953EP15-F1
#
_cell.length_a   1.000
_cell.length_b   1.000
_cell.length_c   1.000
_cell.angle_alpha   90.00
_cell.angle_beta   90.00
_cell.angle_gamma   90.00
#
_symmetry.space_group_name_H-M   'P 1'
#
loop_
_entity.id
_entity.type
_entity.pdbx_description
1 polymer ?
#
loop_
_entity_poly.entity_id
_entity_poly.type
_entity_poly.pdbx_seq_one_letter_code
_entity_poly.pdbx_strand_id
1 'polypeptide(L)'
;MKMVDEQQPLEGQPIETPSVAQARASIAQAQEALVSAAAALPGSTDPDAEPRRRVDWSAPIALAGAASLGAGAVHAAAIGAHAEHTSVVKVFTVMAVLQLLWGALVLVRPARWLSAAGVALGGAAVVGWIMAKTSGISWVDGLQDAEPVQWSDGLCAALAAIAGIGAGVHLLVGSETRADGIQRGSTPSLRRLALGGAAAIAVLSLTGMNAAASHSHAGSDHHGSDEATGDGHGHIDDGETHAEGTHDDPVDGETVGAESSGAAHGEHGATAAVAPVPYDPELPIDLGGVEGVTPQQQARAENLVAITLARLPQFADYTTLEAKGYHSIQDGGTGAEHYINWNYINDGRELDPDYPESIVFDTTGPEKKLVSAMFFAEGGVDLDHVPDIGGKLTQWHIHNDLCFTESNPPRVAGLTDGAGNCRPGLRTLGNPVPMIHVWITPHKCGPFAALEGIGAGQVKAGDTKACDTAHGSSH
;
A
#
# COMPACT_ATOMS: atom_id res chain seq x y z
N MET A 1 68.85 24.38 11.32
CA MET A 1 68.59 25.46 10.35
C MET A 1 67.85 24.87 9.16
N LYS A 2 66.68 25.45 8.84
CA LYS A 2 65.67 25.07 7.83
C LYS A 2 64.78 23.89 8.19
N MET A 3 63.49 23.87 7.88
CA MET A 3 62.40 24.84 7.72
C MET A 3 61.17 23.91 7.73
N VAL A 4 60.15 24.20 8.54
CA VAL A 4 58.86 23.50 8.49
C VAL A 4 58.12 24.04 7.27
N ASP A 5 57.82 23.16 6.31
CA ASP A 5 57.00 23.51 5.14
C ASP A 5 55.55 23.20 5.47
N GLU A 6 54.73 24.24 5.43
CA GLU A 6 53.32 24.28 5.77
C GLU A 6 52.51 23.86 4.54
N GLN A 7 51.98 22.62 4.52
CA GLN A 7 51.08 22.19 3.47
C GLN A 7 49.64 22.67 3.77
N GLN A 8 49.16 23.58 2.93
CA GLN A 8 47.77 24.04 2.88
C GLN A 8 46.80 22.86 2.60
N PRO A 9 45.57 22.85 3.18
CA PRO A 9 44.55 21.89 2.80
C PRO A 9 43.95 22.24 1.44
N LEU A 10 43.76 21.22 0.59
CA LEU A 10 43.03 21.30 -0.67
C LEU A 10 41.55 21.62 -0.40
N GLU A 11 41.10 22.80 -0.82
CA GLU A 11 39.68 23.13 -0.93
C GLU A 11 39.01 22.17 -1.93
N GLY A 12 38.15 21.29 -1.41
CA GLY A 12 37.31 20.41 -2.22
C GLY A 12 36.23 21.22 -2.92
N GLN A 13 36.18 21.13 -4.25
CA GLN A 13 35.06 21.67 -5.01
C GLN A 13 33.76 20.92 -4.65
N PRO A 14 32.61 21.61 -4.57
CA PRO A 14 31.34 20.97 -4.26
C PRO A 14 30.95 19.99 -5.36
N ILE A 15 30.63 18.76 -4.96
CA ILE A 15 30.02 17.76 -5.83
C ILE A 15 28.54 18.16 -5.98
N GLU A 16 28.19 18.78 -7.10
CA GLU A 16 26.79 19.08 -7.42
C GLU A 16 26.02 17.76 -7.60
N THR A 17 25.10 17.47 -6.67
CA THR A 17 24.19 16.33 -6.79
C THR A 17 23.04 16.69 -7.73
N PRO A 18 22.71 15.85 -8.73
CA PRO A 18 21.66 16.15 -9.69
C PRO A 18 20.29 16.26 -9.02
N SER A 19 19.46 17.20 -9.50
CA SER A 19 18.08 17.40 -9.03
C SER A 19 17.18 16.20 -9.33
N VAL A 20 16.03 16.08 -8.66
CA VAL A 20 15.06 14.98 -8.90
C VAL A 20 14.58 14.94 -10.36
N ALA A 21 14.47 16.09 -11.03
CA ALA A 21 14.18 16.15 -12.46
C ALA A 21 15.33 15.59 -13.31
N GLN A 22 16.58 15.83 -12.92
CA GLN A 22 17.77 15.25 -13.56
C GLN A 22 17.92 13.76 -13.26
N ALA A 23 17.52 13.29 -12.07
CA ALA A 23 17.48 11.88 -11.70
C ALA A 23 16.38 11.12 -12.48
N ARG A 24 15.18 11.70 -12.60
CA ARG A 24 14.10 11.14 -13.43
C ARG A 24 14.43 11.17 -14.91
N ALA A 25 15.02 12.25 -15.40
CA ALA A 25 15.51 12.34 -16.77
C ALA A 25 16.64 11.34 -17.03
N SER A 26 17.54 11.10 -16.06
CA SER A 26 18.62 10.11 -16.19
C SER A 26 18.13 8.67 -16.06
N ILE A 27 17.07 8.40 -15.28
CA ILE A 27 16.42 7.08 -15.25
C ILE A 27 15.65 6.84 -16.55
N ALA A 28 14.88 7.81 -17.03
CA ALA A 28 14.19 7.72 -18.33
C ALA A 28 15.19 7.57 -19.48
N GLN A 29 16.29 8.33 -19.46
CA GLN A 29 17.40 8.17 -20.41
C GLN A 29 18.14 6.85 -20.25
N ALA A 30 18.32 6.34 -19.03
CA ALA A 30 18.92 5.02 -18.80
C ALA A 30 17.99 3.89 -19.29
N GLN A 31 16.68 4.05 -19.15
CA GLN A 31 15.65 3.14 -19.66
C GLN A 31 15.61 3.16 -21.19
N GLU A 32 15.58 4.34 -21.80
CA GLU A 32 15.68 4.52 -23.26
C GLU A 32 17.02 4.01 -23.80
N ALA A 33 18.11 4.21 -23.05
CA ALA A 33 19.43 3.71 -23.40
C ALA A 33 19.52 2.19 -23.26
N LEU A 34 18.85 1.57 -22.28
CA LEU A 34 18.80 0.10 -22.15
C LEU A 34 17.98 -0.52 -23.29
N VAL A 35 16.82 0.08 -23.61
CA VAL A 35 15.97 -0.33 -24.73
C VAL A 35 16.71 -0.15 -26.06
N SER A 36 17.42 0.96 -26.22
CA SER A 36 18.24 1.25 -27.41
C SER A 36 19.48 0.35 -27.49
N ALA A 37 20.14 0.06 -26.36
CA ALA A 37 21.29 -0.85 -26.30
C ALA A 37 20.88 -2.30 -26.60
N ALA A 38 19.72 -2.73 -26.10
CA ALA A 38 19.13 -4.03 -26.44
C ALA A 38 18.75 -4.11 -27.94
N ALA A 39 18.31 -3.00 -28.53
CA ALA A 39 18.06 -2.89 -29.97
C ALA A 39 19.34 -2.82 -30.81
N ALA A 40 20.46 -2.36 -30.24
CA ALA A 40 21.72 -2.07 -30.93
C ALA A 40 22.77 -3.20 -30.90
N LEU A 41 22.54 -4.33 -30.19
CA LEU A 41 23.51 -5.43 -30.13
C LEU A 41 23.83 -5.99 -31.53
N PRO A 42 25.07 -5.81 -32.04
CA PRO A 42 25.53 -6.47 -33.25
C PRO A 42 25.79 -7.96 -32.95
N GLY A 43 25.38 -8.85 -33.85
CA GLY A 43 25.82 -10.24 -33.79
C GLY A 43 27.34 -10.31 -33.97
N SER A 44 28.07 -10.86 -33.01
CA SER A 44 29.52 -11.04 -33.08
C SER A 44 29.91 -11.84 -34.32
N THR A 45 30.61 -11.23 -35.26
CA THR A 45 31.34 -11.91 -36.35
C THR A 45 32.78 -12.13 -35.90
N ASP A 46 32.98 -13.09 -34.99
CA ASP A 46 34.32 -13.65 -34.75
C ASP A 46 34.41 -14.96 -35.56
N PRO A 47 35.22 -15.01 -36.64
CA PRO A 47 35.33 -16.18 -37.50
C PRO A 47 36.07 -17.35 -36.85
N ASP A 48 36.76 -17.14 -35.72
CA ASP A 48 37.64 -18.14 -35.09
C ASP A 48 37.13 -18.64 -33.72
N ALA A 49 35.95 -18.18 -33.28
CA ALA A 49 35.34 -18.68 -32.04
C ALA A 49 34.77 -20.10 -32.25
N GLU A 50 35.29 -21.09 -31.51
CA GLU A 50 34.73 -22.44 -31.46
C GLU A 50 33.20 -22.38 -31.29
N PRO A 51 32.42 -23.20 -32.03
CA PRO A 51 30.96 -23.14 -32.01
C PRO A 51 30.45 -23.60 -30.64
N ARG A 52 30.33 -22.65 -29.69
CA ARG A 52 29.49 -22.82 -28.50
C ARG A 52 28.12 -23.22 -29.02
N ARG A 53 27.63 -24.40 -28.64
CA ARG A 53 26.33 -24.95 -29.04
C ARG A 53 25.25 -23.90 -28.72
N ARG A 54 24.91 -23.03 -29.68
CA ARG A 54 23.92 -21.97 -29.50
C ARG A 54 22.57 -22.64 -29.38
N VAL A 55 21.85 -22.37 -28.29
CA VAL A 55 20.46 -22.80 -28.17
C VAL A 55 19.65 -21.84 -29.04
N ASP A 56 19.15 -22.34 -30.17
CA ASP A 56 18.30 -21.56 -31.06
C ASP A 56 16.88 -21.50 -30.47
N TRP A 57 16.62 -20.44 -29.70
CA TRP A 57 15.28 -20.11 -29.22
C TRP A 57 14.39 -19.74 -30.40
N SER A 58 13.17 -20.29 -30.44
CA SER A 58 12.12 -19.65 -31.22
C SER A 58 11.70 -18.35 -30.50
N ALA A 59 11.45 -17.28 -31.24
CA ALA A 59 10.98 -16.02 -30.66
C ALA A 59 9.77 -16.19 -29.70
N PRO A 60 8.78 -17.06 -29.98
CA PRO A 60 7.66 -17.31 -29.07
C PRO A 60 8.07 -17.93 -27.73
N ILE A 61 9.00 -18.90 -27.72
CA ILE A 61 9.40 -19.56 -26.47
C ILE A 61 10.29 -18.67 -25.60
N ALA A 62 11.08 -17.79 -26.23
CA ALA A 62 11.87 -16.79 -25.52
C ALA A 62 10.98 -15.77 -24.80
N LEU A 63 9.96 -15.25 -25.50
CA LEU A 63 8.98 -14.32 -24.91
C LEU A 63 8.15 -15.01 -23.83
N ALA A 64 7.75 -16.27 -24.05
CA ALA A 64 6.99 -17.03 -23.06
C ALA A 64 7.78 -17.24 -21.76
N GLY A 65 9.07 -17.60 -21.88
CA GLY A 65 9.95 -17.76 -20.74
C GLY A 65 10.14 -16.45 -19.97
N ALA A 66 10.39 -15.34 -20.67
CA ALA A 66 10.51 -14.01 -20.05
C ALA A 66 9.21 -13.57 -19.35
N ALA A 67 8.06 -13.76 -19.98
CA ALA A 67 6.76 -13.43 -19.41
C ALA A 67 6.46 -14.25 -18.14
N SER A 68 6.77 -15.55 -18.16
CA SER A 68 6.61 -16.41 -16.98
C SER A 68 7.54 -16.00 -15.83
N LEU A 69 8.79 -15.64 -16.13
CA LEU A 69 9.71 -15.10 -15.11
C LEU A 69 9.16 -13.81 -14.50
N GLY A 70 8.62 -12.92 -15.33
CA GLY A 70 7.98 -11.68 -14.89
C GLY A 70 6.78 -11.92 -13.97
N ALA A 71 5.83 -12.77 -14.41
CA ALA A 71 4.66 -13.15 -13.61
C ALA A 71 5.05 -13.77 -12.26
N GLY A 72 6.05 -14.67 -12.26
CA GLY A 72 6.53 -15.30 -11.04
C GLY A 72 7.19 -14.31 -10.08
N ALA A 73 7.87 -13.29 -10.59
CA ALA A 73 8.45 -12.23 -9.77
C ALA A 73 7.37 -11.32 -9.15
N VAL A 74 6.30 -11.01 -9.90
CA VAL A 74 5.14 -10.25 -9.38
C VAL A 74 4.43 -11.04 -8.27
N HIS A 75 4.15 -12.33 -8.46
CA HIS A 75 3.59 -13.18 -7.39
C HIS A 75 4.52 -13.28 -6.18
N ALA A 76 5.84 -13.33 -6.37
CA ALA A 76 6.79 -13.35 -5.25
C ALA A 76 6.74 -12.05 -4.43
N ALA A 77 6.60 -10.90 -5.10
CA ALA A 77 6.46 -9.61 -4.44
C ALA A 77 5.14 -9.50 -3.64
N ALA A 78 4.07 -10.11 -4.14
CA ALA A 78 2.76 -10.14 -3.47
C ALA A 78 2.75 -10.96 -2.16
N ILE A 79 3.71 -11.85 -1.92
CA ILE A 79 3.77 -12.68 -0.71
C ILE A 79 3.84 -11.84 0.57
N GLY A 80 4.70 -10.81 0.58
CA GLY A 80 4.89 -9.97 1.75
C GLY A 80 3.67 -9.11 2.06
N ALA A 81 2.94 -8.72 1.03
CA ALA A 81 1.75 -7.89 1.11
C ALA A 81 0.50 -8.66 1.65
N HIS A 82 0.62 -9.99 1.76
CA HIS A 82 -0.40 -10.87 2.32
C HIS A 82 0.06 -11.73 3.50
N ALA A 83 1.10 -11.29 4.21
CA ALA A 83 1.70 -12.08 5.28
C ALA A 83 0.70 -12.50 6.37
N GLU A 84 -0.43 -11.79 6.48
CA GLU A 84 -1.54 -12.04 7.39
C GLU A 84 -2.37 -13.30 7.05
N HIS A 85 -2.45 -13.72 5.78
CA HIS A 85 -3.23 -14.91 5.35
C HIS A 85 -2.33 -16.07 4.92
N THR A 86 -2.24 -17.11 5.77
CA THR A 86 -1.33 -18.25 5.54
C THR A 86 -1.65 -19.04 4.25
N SER A 87 -2.92 -19.11 3.83
CA SER A 87 -3.34 -19.80 2.61
C SER A 87 -2.96 -19.05 1.33
N VAL A 88 -3.22 -17.75 1.24
CA VAL A 88 -2.89 -16.98 0.04
C VAL A 88 -1.37 -16.88 -0.14
N VAL A 89 -0.62 -16.73 0.95
CA VAL A 89 0.86 -16.82 0.94
C VAL A 89 1.35 -18.12 0.33
N LYS A 90 0.75 -19.26 0.69
CA LYS A 90 1.09 -20.57 0.10
C LYS A 90 0.77 -20.60 -1.39
N VAL A 91 -0.39 -20.12 -1.80
CA VAL A 91 -0.80 -20.09 -3.21
C VAL A 91 0.16 -19.24 -4.04
N PHE A 92 0.47 -18.02 -3.60
CA PHE A 92 1.39 -17.12 -4.29
C PHE A 92 2.82 -17.64 -4.29
N THR A 93 3.29 -18.25 -3.21
CA THR A 93 4.60 -18.93 -3.16
C THR A 93 4.68 -20.05 -4.18
N VAL A 94 3.66 -20.93 -4.24
CA VAL A 94 3.62 -22.04 -5.21
C VAL A 94 3.61 -21.49 -6.63
N MET A 95 2.76 -20.50 -6.93
CA MET A 95 2.69 -19.89 -8.25
C MET A 95 4.00 -19.22 -8.66
N ALA A 96 4.62 -18.44 -7.78
CA ALA A 96 5.91 -17.80 -8.00
C ALA A 96 6.99 -18.83 -8.34
N VAL A 97 7.12 -19.88 -7.53
CA VAL A 97 8.10 -20.95 -7.76
C VAL A 97 7.85 -21.65 -9.08
N LEU A 98 6.61 -22.05 -9.38
CA LEU A 98 6.27 -22.73 -10.64
C LEU A 98 6.57 -21.86 -11.86
N GLN A 99 6.20 -20.58 -11.83
CA GLN A 99 6.39 -19.65 -12.95
C GLN A 99 7.86 -19.27 -13.14
N LEU A 100 8.62 -19.09 -12.05
CA LEU A 100 10.06 -18.84 -12.11
C LEU A 100 10.83 -20.06 -12.62
N LEU A 101 10.56 -21.24 -12.06
CA LEU A 101 11.22 -22.48 -12.47
C LEU A 101 10.88 -22.85 -13.91
N TRP A 102 9.63 -22.73 -14.32
CA TRP A 102 9.23 -23.02 -15.69
C TRP A 102 9.87 -22.04 -16.67
N GLY A 103 9.82 -20.73 -16.37
CA GLY A 103 10.43 -19.69 -17.21
C GLY A 103 11.94 -19.88 -17.37
N ALA A 104 12.66 -20.21 -16.30
CA ALA A 104 14.08 -20.52 -16.37
C ALA A 104 14.36 -21.82 -17.14
N LEU A 105 13.62 -22.89 -16.87
CA LEU A 105 13.85 -24.20 -17.47
C LEU A 105 13.55 -24.20 -18.97
N VAL A 106 12.47 -23.53 -19.40
CA VAL A 106 12.12 -23.42 -20.81
C VAL A 106 13.15 -22.59 -21.57
N LEU A 107 13.80 -21.61 -20.92
CA LEU A 107 14.93 -20.81 -21.44
C LEU A 107 16.30 -21.49 -21.29
N VAL A 108 16.38 -22.74 -20.81
CA VAL A 108 17.63 -23.52 -20.80
C VAL A 108 17.49 -24.77 -21.67
N ARG A 109 16.33 -25.42 -21.64
CA ARG A 109 16.04 -26.64 -22.41
C ARG A 109 14.59 -26.64 -22.89
N PRO A 110 14.29 -26.08 -24.09
CA PRO A 110 12.94 -26.10 -24.60
C PRO A 110 12.58 -27.55 -24.97
N ALA A 111 11.57 -28.09 -24.30
CA ALA A 111 11.04 -29.43 -24.56
C ALA A 111 9.53 -29.38 -24.81
N ARG A 112 8.99 -30.28 -25.63
CA ARG A 112 7.55 -30.29 -25.95
C ARG A 112 6.68 -30.46 -24.71
N TRP A 113 7.08 -31.32 -23.78
CA TRP A 113 6.37 -31.52 -22.51
C TRP A 113 6.43 -30.26 -21.64
N LEU A 114 7.54 -29.51 -21.67
CA LEU A 114 7.64 -28.22 -20.98
C LEU A 114 6.71 -27.19 -21.62
N SER A 115 6.57 -27.16 -22.95
CA SER A 115 5.59 -26.28 -23.59
C SER A 115 4.16 -26.63 -23.20
N ALA A 116 3.81 -27.92 -23.14
CA ALA A 116 2.50 -28.34 -22.63
C ALA A 116 2.29 -27.95 -21.15
N ALA A 117 3.32 -28.11 -20.31
CA ALA A 117 3.30 -27.65 -18.92
C ALA A 117 3.14 -26.13 -18.81
N GLY A 118 3.72 -25.37 -19.73
CA GLY A 118 3.58 -23.91 -19.79
C GLY A 118 2.19 -23.44 -20.17
N VAL A 119 1.56 -24.12 -21.13
CA VAL A 119 0.14 -23.89 -21.47
C VAL A 119 -0.74 -24.16 -20.25
N ALA A 120 -0.51 -25.29 -19.56
CA ALA A 120 -1.27 -25.64 -18.37
C ALA A 120 -1.07 -24.63 -17.23
N LEU A 121 0.18 -24.24 -16.94
CA LEU A 121 0.52 -23.28 -15.89
C LEU A 121 -0.05 -21.88 -16.18
N GLY A 122 0.14 -21.38 -17.40
CA GLY A 122 -0.41 -20.08 -17.81
C GLY A 122 -1.94 -20.08 -17.80
N GLY A 123 -2.57 -21.15 -18.29
CA GLY A 123 -4.03 -21.32 -18.25
C GLY A 123 -4.57 -21.39 -16.82
N ALA A 124 -3.95 -22.17 -15.93
CA ALA A 124 -4.36 -22.27 -14.54
C ALA A 124 -4.25 -20.91 -13.81
N ALA A 125 -3.17 -20.15 -14.06
CA ALA A 125 -3.00 -18.82 -13.48
C ALA A 125 -4.09 -17.84 -13.95
N VAL A 126 -4.40 -17.82 -15.25
CA VAL A 126 -5.47 -16.95 -15.80
C VAL A 126 -6.84 -17.36 -15.29
N VAL A 127 -7.15 -18.66 -15.24
CA VAL A 127 -8.42 -19.15 -14.69
C VAL A 127 -8.55 -18.81 -13.21
N GLY A 128 -7.49 -19.03 -12.43
CA GLY A 128 -7.45 -18.66 -11.00
C GLY A 128 -7.68 -17.17 -10.79
N TRP A 129 -7.04 -16.32 -11.61
CA TRP A 129 -7.25 -14.87 -11.58
C TRP A 129 -8.68 -14.47 -11.93
N ILE A 130 -9.29 -15.06 -12.97
CA ILE A 130 -10.69 -14.82 -13.32
C ILE A 130 -11.59 -15.19 -12.13
N MET A 131 -11.40 -16.37 -11.53
CA MET A 131 -12.18 -16.81 -10.37
C MET A 131 -12.03 -15.84 -9.19
N ALA A 132 -10.80 -15.49 -8.82
CA ALA A 132 -10.53 -14.53 -7.74
C ALA A 132 -11.22 -13.18 -7.95
N LYS A 133 -11.30 -12.67 -9.20
CA LYS A 133 -11.85 -11.34 -9.50
C LYS A 133 -13.34 -11.33 -9.86
N THR A 134 -13.99 -12.49 -9.97
CA THR A 134 -15.41 -12.58 -10.36
C THR A 134 -16.29 -13.22 -9.31
N SER A 135 -15.81 -14.29 -8.67
CA SER A 135 -16.58 -15.06 -7.68
C SER A 135 -15.86 -15.19 -6.34
N GLY A 136 -14.60 -14.76 -6.26
CA GLY A 136 -13.70 -15.18 -5.20
C GLY A 136 -13.39 -16.69 -5.25
N ILE A 137 -12.55 -17.14 -4.32
CA ILE A 137 -12.09 -18.51 -4.14
C ILE A 137 -12.35 -18.89 -2.67
N SER A 138 -13.55 -19.40 -2.40
CA SER A 138 -14.06 -19.62 -1.05
C SER A 138 -13.22 -20.53 -0.13
N TRP A 139 -12.33 -21.35 -0.69
CA TRP A 139 -11.44 -22.24 0.07
C TRP A 139 -10.01 -21.69 0.24
N VAL A 140 -9.72 -20.49 -0.25
CA VAL A 140 -8.43 -19.81 -0.04
C VAL A 140 -8.69 -18.59 0.82
N ASP A 141 -8.29 -18.66 2.08
CA ASP A 141 -8.35 -17.52 2.98
C ASP A 141 -7.42 -16.39 2.49
N GLY A 142 -7.97 -15.18 2.40
CA GLY A 142 -7.44 -14.02 1.68
C GLY A 142 -7.94 -13.84 0.24
N LEU A 143 -8.74 -14.75 -0.34
CA LEU A 143 -9.29 -14.63 -1.71
C LEU A 143 -10.78 -14.97 -1.80
N GLN A 144 -11.50 -15.06 -0.69
CA GLN A 144 -12.89 -15.51 -0.65
C GLN A 144 -13.84 -14.59 -1.41
N ASP A 145 -13.53 -13.29 -1.44
CA ASP A 145 -14.37 -12.25 -2.02
C ASP A 145 -13.83 -11.75 -3.36
N ALA A 146 -14.75 -11.41 -4.25
CA ALA A 146 -14.40 -10.85 -5.54
C ALA A 146 -14.05 -9.37 -5.39
N GLU A 147 -12.78 -9.04 -5.61
CA GLU A 147 -12.31 -7.66 -5.60
C GLU A 147 -12.10 -7.08 -7.00
N PRO A 148 -12.07 -5.75 -7.15
CA PRO A 148 -11.69 -5.09 -8.40
C PRO A 148 -10.32 -5.56 -8.92
N VAL A 149 -10.15 -5.49 -10.25
CA VAL A 149 -8.87 -5.80 -10.89
C VAL A 149 -7.88 -4.67 -10.60
N GLN A 150 -6.83 -5.00 -9.86
CA GLN A 150 -5.72 -4.09 -9.61
C GLN A 150 -4.67 -4.19 -10.71
N TRP A 151 -3.80 -3.19 -10.80
CA TRP A 151 -2.75 -3.13 -11.82
C TRP A 151 -1.81 -4.34 -11.79
N SER A 152 -1.31 -4.72 -10.62
CA SER A 152 -0.41 -5.86 -10.41
C SER A 152 -1.07 -7.18 -10.81
N ASP A 153 -2.31 -7.39 -10.41
CA ASP A 153 -3.09 -8.61 -10.74
C ASP A 153 -3.31 -8.75 -12.23
N GLY A 154 -3.78 -7.66 -12.88
CA GLY A 154 -4.05 -7.63 -14.31
C GLY A 154 -2.78 -7.84 -15.13
N LEU A 155 -1.67 -7.21 -14.72
CA LEU A 155 -0.37 -7.42 -15.35
C LEU A 155 0.14 -8.86 -15.18
N CYS A 156 0.03 -9.44 -13.98
CA CYS A 156 0.44 -10.81 -13.71
C CYS A 156 -0.36 -11.80 -14.57
N ALA A 157 -1.69 -11.61 -14.66
CA ALA A 157 -2.57 -12.41 -15.51
C ALA A 157 -2.23 -12.26 -17.00
N ALA A 158 -1.95 -11.04 -17.47
CA ALA A 158 -1.53 -10.80 -18.85
C ALA A 158 -0.20 -11.47 -19.19
N LEU A 159 0.79 -11.41 -18.30
CA LEU A 159 2.06 -12.10 -18.46
C LEU A 159 1.89 -13.62 -18.46
N ALA A 160 1.03 -14.16 -17.60
CA ALA A 160 0.69 -15.58 -17.60
C ALA A 160 0.00 -16.02 -18.90
N ALA A 161 -0.90 -15.19 -19.45
CA ALA A 161 -1.51 -15.43 -20.75
C ALA A 161 -0.48 -15.42 -21.90
N ILE A 162 0.43 -14.44 -21.92
CA ILE A 162 1.53 -14.38 -22.90
C ILE A 162 2.42 -15.62 -22.81
N ALA A 163 2.75 -16.06 -21.59
CA ALA A 163 3.52 -17.28 -21.36
C ALA A 163 2.81 -18.53 -21.92
N GLY A 164 1.52 -18.69 -21.59
CA GLY A 164 0.70 -19.81 -22.08
C GLY A 164 0.54 -19.81 -23.61
N ILE A 165 0.23 -18.67 -24.21
CA ILE A 165 0.07 -18.52 -25.66
C ILE A 165 1.39 -18.80 -26.38
N GLY A 166 2.50 -18.22 -25.94
CA GLY A 166 3.82 -18.45 -26.55
C GLY A 166 4.28 -19.90 -26.43
N ALA A 167 4.00 -20.56 -25.30
CA ALA A 167 4.21 -21.99 -25.13
C ALA A 167 3.33 -22.84 -26.06
N GLY A 168 2.05 -22.47 -26.23
CA GLY A 168 1.11 -23.12 -27.14
C GLY A 168 1.52 -22.98 -28.60
N VAL A 169 1.91 -21.79 -29.03
CA VAL A 169 2.45 -21.54 -30.37
C VAL A 169 3.70 -22.39 -30.62
N HIS A 170 4.62 -22.46 -29.65
CA HIS A 170 5.79 -23.34 -29.78
C HIS A 170 5.40 -24.83 -29.88
N LEU A 171 4.39 -25.27 -29.12
CA LEU A 171 3.90 -26.66 -29.15
C LEU A 171 3.26 -27.02 -30.51
N LEU A 172 2.50 -26.09 -31.09
CA LEU A 172 1.78 -26.26 -32.37
C LEU A 172 2.72 -26.13 -33.58
N VAL A 173 3.66 -25.18 -33.57
CA VAL A 173 4.59 -24.96 -34.69
C VAL A 173 5.76 -25.96 -34.68
N GLY A 174 6.13 -26.49 -33.50
CA GLY A 174 7.21 -27.46 -33.36
C GLY A 174 6.92 -28.86 -33.93
N SER A 175 5.72 -29.14 -34.46
CA SER A 175 5.40 -30.43 -35.10
C SER A 175 5.71 -30.50 -36.60
N GLU A 176 5.88 -29.36 -37.28
CA GLU A 176 6.05 -29.35 -38.75
C GLU A 176 7.52 -29.27 -39.20
N THR A 177 8.44 -28.87 -38.32
CA THR A 177 9.83 -28.53 -38.69
C THR A 177 10.86 -29.65 -38.53
N ARG A 178 10.43 -30.88 -38.20
CA ARG A 178 11.32 -32.06 -38.17
C ARG A 178 11.19 -32.95 -39.41
N ALA A 179 10.21 -32.70 -40.29
CA ALA A 179 9.95 -33.52 -41.47
C ALA A 179 10.75 -33.06 -42.70
N ASP A 180 11.02 -31.76 -42.86
CA ASP A 180 11.79 -31.24 -44.00
C ASP A 180 13.03 -30.49 -43.49
N GLY A 181 14.21 -30.90 -43.95
CA GLY A 181 15.54 -30.40 -43.55
C GLY A 181 15.85 -28.93 -43.88
N ILE A 182 14.84 -28.06 -43.94
CA ILE A 182 14.98 -26.62 -44.08
C ILE A 182 14.87 -26.01 -42.68
N GLN A 183 16.01 -25.80 -42.04
CA GLN A 183 16.11 -24.97 -40.84
C GLN A 183 15.68 -23.53 -41.21
N ARG A 184 14.39 -23.21 -41.09
CA ARG A 184 13.94 -21.82 -41.03
C ARG A 184 14.40 -21.25 -39.69
N GLY A 185 15.67 -20.84 -39.62
CA GLY A 185 16.16 -19.99 -38.55
C GLY A 185 15.25 -18.77 -38.44
N SER A 186 14.86 -18.40 -37.22
CA SER A 186 14.10 -17.17 -36.98
C SER A 186 14.82 -16.03 -37.67
N THR A 187 14.13 -15.27 -38.51
CA THR A 187 14.74 -14.13 -39.20
C THR A 187 15.34 -13.17 -38.16
N PRO A 188 16.49 -12.53 -38.44
CA PRO A 188 17.17 -11.67 -37.48
C PRO A 188 16.28 -10.53 -36.95
N SER A 189 15.26 -10.11 -37.70
CA SER A 189 14.22 -9.17 -37.28
C SER A 189 13.31 -9.72 -36.16
N LEU A 190 12.85 -10.98 -36.26
CA LEU A 190 12.03 -11.62 -35.22
C LEU A 190 12.80 -11.81 -33.92
N ARG A 191 14.10 -12.11 -34.00
CA ARG A 191 14.96 -12.25 -32.83
C ARG A 191 15.19 -10.93 -32.11
N ARG A 192 15.38 -9.83 -32.85
CA ARG A 192 15.46 -8.47 -32.28
C ARG A 192 14.15 -8.06 -31.62
N LEU A 193 13.02 -8.38 -32.24
CA LEU A 193 11.70 -8.11 -31.66
C LEU A 193 11.48 -8.90 -30.35
N ALA A 194 11.89 -10.16 -30.30
CA ALA A 194 11.80 -10.98 -29.09
C ALA A 194 12.69 -10.46 -27.95
N LEU A 195 13.90 -10.00 -28.26
CA LEU A 195 14.80 -9.36 -27.29
C LEU A 195 14.22 -8.04 -26.76
N GLY A 196 13.68 -7.20 -27.65
CA GLY A 196 12.99 -5.97 -27.26
C GLY A 196 11.75 -6.24 -26.39
N GLY A 197 10.95 -7.24 -26.76
CA GLY A 197 9.79 -7.66 -25.98
C GLY A 197 10.17 -8.24 -24.61
N ALA A 198 11.24 -9.04 -24.52
CA ALA A 198 11.73 -9.55 -23.24
C ALA A 198 12.26 -8.43 -22.33
N ALA A 199 12.94 -7.43 -22.89
CA ALA A 199 13.36 -6.24 -22.14
C ALA A 199 12.16 -5.42 -21.64
N ALA A 200 11.14 -5.21 -22.47
CA ALA A 200 9.91 -4.54 -22.08
C ALA A 200 9.18 -5.30 -20.96
N ILE A 201 9.10 -6.63 -21.06
CA ILE A 201 8.55 -7.50 -20.00
C ILE A 201 9.32 -7.32 -18.70
N ALA A 202 10.65 -7.28 -18.74
CA ALA A 202 11.46 -7.08 -17.53
C ALA A 202 11.17 -5.72 -16.86
N VAL A 203 11.05 -4.65 -17.64
CA VAL A 203 10.70 -3.31 -17.14
C VAL A 203 9.29 -3.28 -16.55
N LEU A 204 8.30 -3.84 -17.24
CA LEU A 204 6.93 -3.94 -16.74
C LEU A 204 6.83 -4.81 -15.49
N SER A 205 7.62 -5.88 -15.40
CA SER A 205 7.63 -6.75 -14.22
C SER A 205 8.14 -6.01 -12.99
N LEU A 206 9.10 -5.08 -13.13
CA LEU A 206 9.57 -4.25 -12.02
C LEU A 206 8.46 -3.32 -11.50
N THR A 207 7.65 -2.73 -12.38
CA THR A 207 6.52 -1.89 -11.95
C THR A 207 5.40 -2.73 -11.32
N GLY A 208 5.15 -3.92 -11.87
CA GLY A 208 4.21 -4.90 -11.30
C GLY A 208 4.62 -5.39 -9.92
N MET A 209 5.90 -5.72 -9.73
CA MET A 209 6.44 -6.15 -8.43
C MET A 209 6.29 -5.05 -7.37
N ASN A 210 6.58 -3.80 -7.75
CA ASN A 210 6.39 -2.66 -6.86
C ASN A 210 4.93 -2.52 -6.43
N ALA A 211 3.99 -2.61 -7.39
CA ALA A 211 2.55 -2.53 -7.08
C ALA A 211 2.01 -3.75 -6.31
N ALA A 212 2.56 -4.94 -6.54
CA ALA A 212 2.14 -6.16 -5.86
C ALA A 212 2.61 -6.21 -4.40
N ALA A 213 3.80 -5.69 -4.11
CA ALA A 213 4.29 -5.55 -2.76
C ALA A 213 3.51 -4.51 -1.93
N SER A 214 2.69 -3.66 -2.59
CA SER A 214 1.92 -2.57 -1.97
C SER A 214 0.42 -2.85 -1.85
N HIS A 215 -0.05 -4.09 -1.94
CA HIS A 215 -1.50 -4.37 -1.95
C HIS A 215 -1.99 -5.06 -0.67
N SER A 216 -3.17 -4.70 -0.20
CA SER A 216 -3.84 -5.34 0.95
C SER A 216 -5.33 -5.50 0.64
N HIS A 217 -5.91 -6.63 1.03
CA HIS A 217 -7.34 -6.90 0.91
C HIS A 217 -8.12 -6.12 1.98
N ALA A 218 -9.28 -5.58 1.61
CA ALA A 218 -10.23 -5.09 2.60
C ALA A 218 -10.82 -6.32 3.29
N GLY A 219 -10.52 -6.50 4.58
CA GLY A 219 -10.93 -7.69 5.33
C GLY A 219 -12.43 -7.93 5.24
N SER A 220 -12.82 -9.14 4.83
CA SER A 220 -14.19 -9.59 4.93
C SER A 220 -14.48 -10.14 6.32
N ASP A 221 -15.54 -9.61 6.91
CA ASP A 221 -16.07 -10.06 8.20
C ASP A 221 -16.53 -11.51 8.11
N HIS A 222 -15.70 -12.43 8.59
CA HIS A 222 -16.15 -13.77 8.93
C HIS A 222 -16.92 -13.72 10.26
N HIS A 223 -18.26 -13.69 10.16
CA HIS A 223 -19.17 -13.97 11.26
C HIS A 223 -18.94 -15.39 11.82
N GLY A 224 -18.08 -15.48 12.83
CA GLY A 224 -18.04 -16.62 13.75
C GLY A 224 -19.13 -16.48 14.80
N SER A 225 -20.28 -17.11 14.57
CA SER A 225 -21.17 -17.50 15.66
C SER A 225 -20.53 -18.68 16.39
N ASP A 226 -20.29 -18.56 17.70
CA ASP A 226 -20.58 -19.63 18.66
C ASP A 226 -20.58 -19.10 20.11
N GLU A 227 -21.80 -19.12 20.65
CA GLU A 227 -22.20 -19.62 21.97
C GLU A 227 -21.58 -19.05 23.25
N ALA A 228 -22.43 -18.27 23.93
CA ALA A 228 -22.37 -17.98 25.34
C ALA A 228 -22.50 -19.26 26.21
N THR A 229 -21.53 -19.46 27.09
CA THR A 229 -21.71 -20.01 28.46
C THR A 229 -20.77 -19.18 29.34
N GLY A 230 -21.26 -18.27 30.17
CA GLY A 230 -21.78 -18.54 31.51
C GLY A 230 -20.61 -18.64 32.51
N ASP A 231 -20.32 -17.59 33.27
CA ASP A 231 -20.49 -17.54 34.74
C ASP A 231 -20.02 -16.19 35.34
N GLY A 232 -20.64 -15.79 36.44
CA GLY A 232 -20.61 -14.43 37.00
C GLY A 232 -19.36 -14.05 37.82
N HIS A 233 -19.34 -12.81 38.30
CA HIS A 233 -18.96 -12.42 39.66
C HIS A 233 -19.32 -10.94 39.88
N GLY A 234 -20.05 -10.66 40.97
CA GLY A 234 -20.53 -9.33 41.33
C GLY A 234 -19.59 -8.55 42.24
N HIS A 235 -20.21 -7.56 42.91
CA HIS A 235 -19.76 -6.62 43.96
C HIS A 235 -19.77 -5.16 43.47
N ILE A 236 -20.19 -4.13 44.22
CA ILE A 236 -20.81 -3.94 45.54
C ILE A 236 -21.50 -2.57 45.47
N ASP A 237 -22.59 -2.44 46.22
CA ASP A 237 -23.40 -1.24 46.44
C ASP A 237 -22.91 -0.55 47.73
N ASP A 238 -22.66 0.76 47.70
CA ASP A 238 -22.51 1.70 48.82
C ASP A 238 -22.65 3.11 48.17
N GLY A 239 -23.69 3.94 48.34
CA GLY A 239 -24.31 4.40 49.57
C GLY A 239 -23.74 5.78 49.95
N GLU A 240 -24.42 6.89 49.62
CA GLU A 240 -24.60 8.04 50.55
C GLU A 240 -25.48 9.18 50.02
N THR A 241 -26.17 9.78 50.98
CA THR A 241 -27.32 10.70 51.00
C THR A 241 -26.94 12.17 50.86
N HIS A 242 -27.84 13.02 50.32
CA HIS A 242 -28.13 14.41 50.78
C HIS A 242 -29.49 14.86 50.20
N ALA A 243 -30.58 14.92 50.98
CA ALA A 243 -31.02 16.00 51.88
C ALA A 243 -31.95 17.02 51.18
N GLU A 244 -33.24 16.95 51.55
CA GLU A 244 -34.31 17.89 51.21
C GLU A 244 -34.14 19.27 51.84
N GLY A 245 -34.66 20.30 51.17
CA GLY A 245 -34.81 21.66 51.68
C GLY A 245 -36.04 22.34 51.06
N THR A 246 -37.11 22.35 51.84
CA THR A 246 -38.47 22.88 51.62
C THR A 246 -38.54 24.40 51.43
N HIS A 247 -39.47 24.89 50.61
CA HIS A 247 -40.15 26.17 50.80
C HIS A 247 -41.58 26.14 50.21
N ASP A 248 -42.58 26.29 51.09
CA ASP A 248 -43.99 26.58 50.82
C ASP A 248 -44.23 28.10 50.69
N ASP A 249 -45.08 28.53 49.74
CA ASP A 249 -46.40 29.16 49.96
C ASP A 249 -46.98 29.83 48.67
N PRO A 250 -48.31 30.08 48.58
CA PRO A 250 -49.12 29.88 47.38
C PRO A 250 -49.78 31.15 46.80
N VAL A 251 -50.24 31.12 45.53
CA VAL A 251 -51.35 31.96 45.01
C VAL A 251 -52.08 31.28 43.81
N ASP A 252 -53.35 30.94 44.05
CA ASP A 252 -54.57 30.99 43.23
C ASP A 252 -54.61 30.66 41.72
N GLY A 253 -55.42 29.62 41.40
CA GLY A 253 -56.60 29.78 40.52
C GLY A 253 -56.45 29.45 39.03
N GLU A 254 -56.89 28.26 38.61
CA GLU A 254 -58.07 28.06 37.74
C GLU A 254 -58.10 26.60 37.24
N THR A 255 -59.23 25.94 37.45
CA THR A 255 -59.55 24.56 37.10
C THR A 255 -59.97 24.39 35.64
N VAL A 256 -59.49 23.34 34.96
CA VAL A 256 -60.26 22.55 33.99
C VAL A 256 -59.80 21.07 34.02
N GLY A 257 -60.77 20.16 34.05
CA GLY A 257 -60.67 18.73 34.41
C GLY A 257 -59.74 17.85 33.54
N ALA A 258 -59.10 16.84 34.11
CA ALA A 258 -59.58 15.44 34.31
C ALA A 258 -59.75 14.71 32.95
N GLU A 259 -59.10 13.58 32.64
CA GLU A 259 -58.94 12.31 33.36
C GLU A 259 -57.66 11.56 32.86
N SER A 260 -56.80 11.06 33.74
CA SER A 260 -56.63 9.64 34.15
C SER A 260 -56.18 8.64 33.07
N SER A 261 -54.94 8.15 33.21
CA SER A 261 -54.57 6.74 33.49
C SER A 261 -53.40 6.22 32.66
N GLY A 262 -52.49 5.49 33.33
CA GLY A 262 -51.65 4.48 32.68
C GLY A 262 -50.15 4.69 32.84
N ALA A 263 -49.62 4.27 33.99
CA ALA A 263 -48.22 3.91 34.10
C ALA A 263 -47.88 2.78 33.14
N ALA A 264 -46.80 2.93 32.38
CA ALA A 264 -45.97 1.82 31.92
C ALA A 264 -44.54 2.33 31.77
N HIS A 265 -43.70 1.90 32.71
CA HIS A 265 -42.25 1.95 32.58
C HIS A 265 -41.80 1.04 31.43
N GLY A 266 -40.79 1.50 30.70
CA GLY A 266 -39.89 0.62 29.97
C GLY A 266 -40.08 0.62 28.47
N GLU A 267 -39.55 1.64 27.82
CA GLU A 267 -38.82 1.46 26.57
C GLU A 267 -37.60 2.37 26.67
N HIS A 268 -36.43 1.76 26.91
CA HIS A 268 -35.18 2.35 26.48
C HIS A 268 -35.32 2.53 24.98
N GLY A 269 -35.71 3.74 24.56
CA GLY A 269 -35.75 4.10 23.16
C GLY A 269 -34.37 3.81 22.60
N ALA A 270 -34.28 2.74 21.81
CA ALA A 270 -33.20 2.56 20.88
C ALA A 270 -33.20 3.84 20.06
N THR A 271 -32.25 4.73 20.33
CA THR A 271 -31.91 5.83 19.45
C THR A 271 -31.82 5.21 18.07
N ALA A 272 -32.76 5.55 17.18
CA ALA A 272 -32.75 5.05 15.82
C ALA A 272 -31.33 5.26 15.29
N ALA A 273 -30.63 4.17 15.00
CA ALA A 273 -29.27 4.25 14.51
C ALA A 273 -29.32 5.05 13.21
N VAL A 274 -28.83 6.29 13.25
CA VAL A 274 -28.65 7.09 12.04
C VAL A 274 -27.62 6.32 11.23
N ALA A 275 -28.00 5.89 10.03
CA ALA A 275 -27.08 5.17 9.17
C ALA A 275 -25.89 6.08 8.87
N PRO A 276 -24.64 5.58 8.97
CA PRO A 276 -23.46 6.34 8.61
C PRO A 276 -23.54 6.80 7.15
N VAL A 277 -22.96 7.96 6.87
CA VAL A 277 -22.98 8.61 5.56
C VAL A 277 -21.54 8.71 5.04
N PRO A 278 -21.27 8.48 3.74
CA PRO A 278 -19.94 8.71 3.20
C PRO A 278 -19.43 10.12 3.49
N TYR A 279 -18.18 10.24 3.93
CA TYR A 279 -17.53 11.53 4.13
C TYR A 279 -17.31 12.23 2.77
N ASP A 280 -17.78 13.46 2.68
CA ASP A 280 -17.54 14.37 1.57
C ASP A 280 -17.03 15.71 2.14
N PRO A 281 -15.80 16.16 1.79
CA PRO A 281 -15.23 17.40 2.30
C PRO A 281 -15.99 18.67 1.86
N GLU A 282 -16.89 18.57 0.87
CA GLU A 282 -17.71 19.69 0.41
C GLU A 282 -19.06 19.80 1.15
N LEU A 283 -19.40 18.82 1.98
CA LEU A 283 -20.66 18.75 2.73
C LEU A 283 -20.44 18.94 4.25
N PRO A 284 -21.50 19.20 5.04
CA PRO A 284 -21.41 19.12 6.49
C PRO A 284 -20.87 17.75 6.92
N ILE A 285 -19.87 17.75 7.78
CA ILE A 285 -19.22 16.53 8.28
C ILE A 285 -20.19 15.84 9.25
N ASP A 286 -20.48 14.56 8.99
CA ASP A 286 -21.24 13.67 9.85
C ASP A 286 -20.51 12.33 9.90
N LEU A 287 -19.91 12.02 11.05
CA LEU A 287 -19.21 10.76 11.34
C LEU A 287 -20.02 9.88 12.31
N GLY A 288 -21.34 10.04 12.31
CA GLY A 288 -22.26 9.31 13.18
C GLY A 288 -22.50 7.86 12.76
N GLY A 289 -23.26 7.12 13.58
CA GLY A 289 -23.70 5.78 13.23
C GLY A 289 -22.69 4.66 13.47
N VAL A 290 -21.54 4.94 14.09
CA VAL A 290 -20.54 3.92 14.47
C VAL A 290 -20.84 3.37 15.87
N GLU A 291 -21.03 2.06 15.96
CA GLU A 291 -21.32 1.38 17.23
C GLU A 291 -20.19 1.52 18.24
N GLY A 292 -20.52 2.05 19.42
CA GLY A 292 -19.58 2.26 20.52
C GLY A 292 -18.82 3.59 20.46
N VAL A 293 -19.10 4.44 19.49
CA VAL A 293 -18.58 5.82 19.45
C VAL A 293 -19.54 6.73 20.22
N THR A 294 -19.00 7.48 21.17
CA THR A 294 -19.77 8.46 21.95
C THR A 294 -19.98 9.75 21.16
N PRO A 295 -21.04 10.54 21.45
CA PRO A 295 -21.22 11.84 20.82
C PRO A 295 -20.03 12.79 21.00
N GLN A 296 -19.33 12.70 22.13
CA GLN A 296 -18.13 13.51 22.39
C GLN A 296 -16.94 13.05 21.54
N GLN A 297 -16.76 11.75 21.30
CA GLN A 297 -15.73 11.23 20.40
C GLN A 297 -16.01 11.64 18.96
N GLN A 298 -17.27 11.47 18.51
CA GLN A 298 -17.71 11.93 17.19
C GLN A 298 -17.42 13.43 17.01
N ALA A 299 -17.88 14.28 17.94
CA ALA A 299 -17.69 15.73 17.85
C ALA A 299 -16.21 16.14 17.83
N ARG A 300 -15.32 15.45 18.57
CA ARG A 300 -13.87 15.72 18.53
C ARG A 300 -13.26 15.32 17.19
N ALA A 301 -13.62 14.16 16.67
CA ALA A 301 -13.17 13.67 15.37
C ALA A 301 -13.64 14.60 14.23
N GLU A 302 -14.93 14.93 14.19
CA GLU A 302 -15.51 15.87 13.22
C GLU A 302 -14.87 17.25 13.31
N ASN A 303 -14.64 17.76 14.53
CA ASN A 303 -13.97 19.04 14.72
C ASN A 303 -12.54 19.00 14.17
N LEU A 304 -11.78 17.94 14.41
CA LEU A 304 -10.42 17.77 13.88
C LEU A 304 -10.42 17.77 12.33
N VAL A 305 -11.36 17.07 11.69
CA VAL A 305 -11.53 17.11 10.23
C VAL A 305 -11.88 18.52 9.77
N ALA A 306 -12.84 19.18 10.43
CA ALA A 306 -13.29 20.53 10.07
C ALA A 306 -12.17 21.57 10.13
N ILE A 307 -11.38 21.58 11.21
CA ILE A 307 -10.25 22.51 11.34
C ILE A 307 -9.14 22.19 10.33
N THR A 308 -8.92 20.91 10.02
CA THR A 308 -7.92 20.51 9.03
C THR A 308 -8.34 20.94 7.63
N LEU A 309 -9.59 20.72 7.23
CA LEU A 309 -10.15 21.22 5.97
C LEU A 309 -9.97 22.73 5.81
N ALA A 310 -10.20 23.48 6.88
CA ALA A 310 -10.11 24.94 6.85
C ALA A 310 -8.67 25.47 6.77
N ARG A 311 -7.71 24.78 7.40
CA ARG A 311 -6.34 25.31 7.60
C ARG A 311 -5.31 24.72 6.67
N LEU A 312 -5.42 23.43 6.34
CA LEU A 312 -4.41 22.73 5.55
C LEU A 312 -4.20 23.32 4.13
N PRO A 313 -5.19 23.92 3.43
CA PRO A 313 -4.99 24.50 2.10
C PRO A 313 -3.85 25.53 2.00
N GLN A 314 -3.42 26.14 3.12
CA GLN A 314 -2.25 27.04 3.15
C GLN A 314 -0.92 26.35 2.78
N PHE A 315 -0.90 25.02 2.75
CA PHE A 315 0.24 24.17 2.38
C PHE A 315 0.11 23.56 0.98
N ALA A 316 -0.91 23.94 0.19
CA ALA A 316 -1.20 23.31 -1.11
C ALA A 316 -0.08 23.48 -2.15
N ASP A 317 0.71 24.55 -2.08
CA ASP A 317 1.88 24.73 -2.95
C ASP A 317 3.11 24.03 -2.35
N TYR A 318 3.36 22.80 -2.83
CA TYR A 318 4.47 21.97 -2.39
C TYR A 318 5.85 22.64 -2.61
N THR A 319 5.98 23.58 -3.54
CA THR A 319 7.24 24.26 -3.82
C THR A 319 7.65 25.24 -2.71
N THR A 320 6.71 25.61 -1.85
CA THR A 320 6.95 26.52 -0.71
C THR A 320 7.32 25.81 0.58
N LEU A 321 7.14 24.48 0.63
CA LEU A 321 7.23 23.69 1.86
C LEU A 321 8.63 23.66 2.46
N GLU A 322 9.66 23.58 1.62
CA GLU A 322 11.05 23.58 2.08
C GLU A 322 11.41 24.89 2.81
N ALA A 323 10.91 26.03 2.32
CA ALA A 323 11.08 27.32 3.00
C ALA A 323 10.32 27.41 4.32
N LYS A 324 9.29 26.57 4.50
CA LYS A 324 8.52 26.42 5.75
C LYS A 324 9.09 25.32 6.67
N GLY A 325 10.23 24.71 6.32
CA GLY A 325 10.90 23.69 7.13
C GLY A 325 10.42 22.24 6.90
N TYR A 326 9.57 22.02 5.90
CA TYR A 326 9.07 20.70 5.55
C TYR A 326 9.93 20.09 4.44
N HIS A 327 10.35 18.84 4.64
CA HIS A 327 11.20 18.13 3.70
C HIS A 327 10.58 16.81 3.27
N SER A 328 10.60 16.54 1.96
CA SER A 328 10.13 15.27 1.39
C SER A 328 10.96 14.10 1.93
N ILE A 329 10.28 13.05 2.36
CA ILE A 329 10.92 11.77 2.69
C ILE A 329 11.12 10.87 1.47
N GLN A 330 10.78 11.35 0.26
CA GLN A 330 10.97 10.65 -1.03
C GLN A 330 10.20 9.34 -1.19
N ASP A 331 9.05 9.23 -0.54
CA ASP A 331 8.17 8.07 -0.59
C ASP A 331 7.07 8.18 -1.66
N GLY A 332 7.01 9.28 -2.41
CA GLY A 332 6.01 9.53 -3.47
C GLY A 332 5.86 8.46 -4.56
N GLY A 333 6.73 7.45 -4.61
CA GLY A 333 6.57 6.28 -5.47
C GLY A 333 5.45 5.33 -5.05
N THR A 334 4.89 5.49 -3.84
CA THR A 334 3.76 4.71 -3.31
C THR A 334 2.39 5.26 -3.72
N GLY A 335 2.34 6.44 -4.36
CA GLY A 335 1.10 7.17 -4.65
C GLY A 335 0.79 8.28 -3.65
N ALA A 336 1.51 8.34 -2.53
CA ALA A 336 1.48 9.46 -1.58
C ALA A 336 2.91 9.90 -1.24
N GLU A 337 3.16 11.21 -1.13
CA GLU A 337 4.45 11.75 -0.69
C GLU A 337 4.29 12.59 0.57
N HIS A 338 5.07 12.26 1.60
CA HIS A 338 5.08 13.01 2.85
C HIS A 338 6.21 14.04 2.86
N TYR A 339 5.86 15.22 3.33
CA TYR A 339 6.76 16.30 3.64
C TYR A 339 6.73 16.51 5.15
N ILE A 340 7.83 16.21 5.83
CA ILE A 340 7.90 16.23 7.30
C ILE A 340 8.64 17.46 7.78
N ASN A 341 8.09 18.16 8.77
CA ASN A 341 8.80 19.16 9.55
C ASN A 341 9.28 18.54 10.87
N TRP A 342 10.54 18.10 10.87
CA TRP A 342 11.15 17.42 12.02
C TRP A 342 11.24 18.28 13.28
N ASN A 343 11.15 19.61 13.16
CA ASN A 343 11.19 20.51 14.31
C ASN A 343 9.83 20.64 15.02
N TYR A 344 8.74 20.20 14.38
CA TYR A 344 7.41 20.20 14.99
C TYR A 344 7.15 18.94 15.80
N ILE A 345 7.94 17.89 15.58
CA ILE A 345 7.88 16.68 16.41
C ILE A 345 8.31 17.04 17.85
N ASN A 346 7.39 16.85 18.80
CA ASN A 346 7.55 17.21 20.20
C ASN A 346 7.68 18.72 20.47
N ASP A 347 7.01 19.57 19.68
CA ASP A 347 6.98 21.02 19.91
C ASP A 347 5.88 21.46 20.90
N GLY A 348 5.07 20.51 21.36
CA GLY A 348 3.96 20.72 22.29
C GLY A 348 2.64 21.07 21.62
N ARG A 349 2.54 20.98 20.29
CA ARG A 349 1.32 21.29 19.51
C ARG A 349 0.72 20.03 18.89
N GLU A 350 0.11 19.20 19.73
CA GLU A 350 -0.55 17.97 19.25
C GLU A 350 -1.81 18.28 18.41
N LEU A 351 -1.91 17.68 17.22
CA LEU A 351 -3.08 17.77 16.33
C LEU A 351 -3.46 19.20 15.93
N ASP A 352 -2.47 20.08 15.74
CA ASP A 352 -2.65 21.47 15.30
C ASP A 352 -2.47 21.62 13.77
N PRO A 353 -3.55 21.86 12.99
CA PRO A 353 -3.44 21.97 11.53
C PRO A 353 -2.73 23.23 11.00
N ASP A 354 -2.42 24.21 11.86
CA ASP A 354 -1.53 25.33 11.48
C ASP A 354 -0.04 24.92 11.58
N TYR A 355 0.27 23.85 12.32
CA TYR A 355 1.62 23.32 12.54
C TYR A 355 1.69 21.78 12.41
N PRO A 356 1.14 21.16 11.35
CA PRO A 356 1.16 19.70 11.22
C PRO A 356 2.61 19.18 11.10
N GLU A 357 2.93 18.03 11.70
CA GLU A 357 4.28 17.46 11.57
C GLU A 357 4.54 16.94 10.15
N SER A 358 3.49 16.56 9.42
CA SER A 358 3.61 16.09 8.04
C SER A 358 2.46 16.54 7.13
N ILE A 359 2.82 16.96 5.92
CA ILE A 359 1.91 17.27 4.82
C ILE A 359 1.96 16.14 3.79
N VAL A 360 0.81 15.66 3.34
CA VAL A 360 0.71 14.51 2.42
C VAL A 360 0.11 14.93 1.09
N PHE A 361 0.81 14.59 0.01
CA PHE A 361 0.35 14.81 -1.37
C PHE A 361 0.07 13.50 -2.08
N ASP A 362 -1.05 13.41 -2.78
CA ASP A 362 -1.28 12.41 -3.82
C ASP A 362 -0.32 12.68 -5.00
N THR A 363 0.34 11.61 -5.45
CA THR A 363 1.33 11.63 -6.54
C THR A 363 0.95 10.73 -7.71
N THR A 364 -0.25 10.14 -7.70
CA THR A 364 -0.75 9.26 -8.78
C THR A 364 -1.07 10.04 -10.06
N GLY A 365 -1.44 11.32 -9.91
CA GLY A 365 -1.73 12.22 -11.02
C GLY A 365 -0.48 12.87 -11.64
N PRO A 366 -0.67 13.64 -12.74
CA PRO A 366 0.43 14.40 -13.36
C PRO A 366 0.96 15.54 -12.47
N GLU A 367 0.13 16.00 -11.53
CA GLU A 367 0.45 17.05 -10.56
C GLU A 367 0.23 16.52 -9.14
N LYS A 368 1.08 16.96 -8.21
CA LYS A 368 0.91 16.66 -6.79
C LYS A 368 -0.32 17.39 -6.25
N LYS A 369 -1.20 16.68 -5.55
CA LYS A 369 -2.38 17.27 -4.91
C LYS A 369 -2.31 17.09 -3.41
N LEU A 370 -2.51 18.18 -2.66
CA LEU A 370 -2.63 18.10 -1.21
C LEU A 370 -3.87 17.28 -0.85
N VAL A 371 -3.71 16.22 -0.06
CA VAL A 371 -4.81 15.29 0.28
C VAL A 371 -4.98 15.04 1.77
N SER A 372 -3.93 15.19 2.58
CA SER A 372 -4.00 14.85 3.99
C SER A 372 -2.92 15.56 4.81
N ALA A 373 -3.20 15.75 6.10
CA ALA A 373 -2.18 16.02 7.11
C ALA A 373 -1.90 14.73 7.88
N MET A 374 -0.68 14.54 8.34
CA MET A 374 -0.33 13.48 9.27
C MET A 374 0.29 14.10 10.53
N PHE A 375 -0.34 13.83 11.66
CA PHE A 375 0.04 14.37 12.96
C PHE A 375 0.76 13.31 13.78
N PHE A 376 1.76 13.73 14.54
CA PHE A 376 2.51 12.85 15.43
C PHE A 376 2.02 13.04 16.87
N ALA A 377 1.99 11.96 17.63
CA ALA A 377 1.69 12.03 19.05
C ALA A 377 2.83 12.71 19.81
N GLU A 378 2.47 13.50 20.82
CA GLU A 378 3.41 14.23 21.66
C GLU A 378 4.08 13.33 22.72
N GLY A 379 5.28 13.72 23.15
CA GLY A 379 5.91 13.17 24.37
C GLY A 379 6.49 11.75 24.24
N GLY A 380 6.68 11.23 23.03
CA GLY A 380 7.29 9.91 22.81
C GLY A 380 6.47 8.75 23.38
N VAL A 381 5.15 8.90 23.39
CA VAL A 381 4.20 7.86 23.80
C VAL A 381 4.19 6.69 22.81
N ASP A 382 3.78 5.51 23.27
CA ASP A 382 3.49 4.37 22.42
C ASP A 382 1.98 4.30 22.08
N LEU A 383 1.59 3.31 21.28
CA LEU A 383 0.21 3.10 20.85
C LEU A 383 -0.78 2.78 21.99
N ASP A 384 -0.29 2.45 23.20
CA ASP A 384 -1.15 2.23 24.36
C ASP A 384 -1.55 3.54 25.07
N HIS A 385 -0.80 4.62 24.81
CA HIS A 385 -0.92 5.88 25.54
C HIS A 385 -1.28 7.07 24.64
N VAL A 386 -1.61 6.83 23.38
CA VAL A 386 -2.07 7.87 22.44
C VAL A 386 -3.39 8.51 22.88
N PRO A 387 -3.63 9.79 22.53
CA PRO A 387 -4.90 10.45 22.84
C PRO A 387 -6.12 9.75 22.22
N ASP A 388 -7.20 9.60 23.00
CA ASP A 388 -8.50 9.16 22.49
C ASP A 388 -9.28 10.32 21.86
N ILE A 389 -9.08 10.50 20.55
CA ILE A 389 -9.74 11.54 19.77
C ILE A 389 -11.18 11.13 19.43
N GLY A 390 -11.35 10.06 18.65
CA GLY A 390 -12.63 9.67 18.06
C GLY A 390 -13.10 8.26 18.41
N GLY A 391 -12.50 7.60 19.41
CA GLY A 391 -12.75 6.18 19.66
C GLY A 391 -12.51 5.36 18.39
N LYS A 392 -13.48 4.53 18.01
CA LYS A 392 -13.40 3.67 16.81
C LYS A 392 -13.35 4.43 15.47
N LEU A 393 -13.62 5.74 15.44
CA LEU A 393 -13.48 6.56 14.22
C LEU A 393 -12.02 6.82 13.84
N THR A 394 -11.11 6.74 14.81
CA THR A 394 -9.72 7.13 14.66
C THR A 394 -8.81 5.97 15.02
N GLN A 395 -7.74 5.76 14.25
CA GLN A 395 -6.71 4.78 14.61
C GLN A 395 -5.33 5.39 14.45
N TRP A 396 -4.57 5.36 15.54
CA TRP A 396 -3.15 5.69 15.52
C TRP A 396 -2.36 4.49 14.99
N HIS A 397 -1.29 4.78 14.27
CA HIS A 397 -0.36 3.77 13.77
C HIS A 397 1.09 4.24 13.92
N ILE A 398 2.03 3.34 13.73
CA ILE A 398 3.47 3.63 13.75
C ILE A 398 4.13 3.12 12.48
N HIS A 399 5.37 3.55 12.24
CA HIS A 399 6.26 2.95 11.25
C HIS A 399 7.53 2.43 11.91
N ASN A 400 7.57 1.14 12.23
CA ASN A 400 8.75 0.44 12.72
C ASN A 400 9.47 -0.38 11.64
N ASP A 401 8.95 -0.34 10.42
CA ASP A 401 9.38 -1.12 9.25
C ASP A 401 10.08 -0.29 8.18
N LEU A 402 10.18 1.04 8.36
CA LEU A 402 10.82 1.94 7.40
C LEU A 402 12.34 2.07 7.64
N CYS A 403 13.09 2.02 6.55
CA CYS A 403 14.52 2.26 6.52
C CYS A 403 14.85 3.59 5.84
N PHE A 404 15.64 4.40 6.52
CA PHE A 404 15.99 5.76 6.13
C PHE A 404 17.45 5.90 5.73
N THR A 405 17.72 6.84 4.83
CA THR A 405 19.07 7.29 4.48
C THR A 405 19.77 7.92 5.68
N GLU A 406 21.11 7.94 5.64
CA GLU A 406 21.89 8.58 6.69
C GLU A 406 21.86 10.12 6.66
N SER A 407 21.26 10.72 5.62
CA SER A 407 21.16 12.17 5.45
C SER A 407 20.40 12.87 6.57
N ASN A 408 20.57 14.19 6.64
CA ASN A 408 19.78 15.07 7.49
C ASN A 408 19.17 16.20 6.62
N PRO A 409 17.85 16.23 6.43
CA PRO A 409 16.84 15.31 6.97
C PRO A 409 16.93 13.89 6.37
N PRO A 410 16.47 12.86 7.11
CA PRO A 410 16.43 11.48 6.64
C PRO A 410 15.34 11.31 5.56
N ARG A 411 15.54 10.35 4.66
CA ARG A 411 14.61 10.02 3.58
C ARG A 411 14.37 8.51 3.53
N VAL A 412 13.16 8.08 3.21
CA VAL A 412 12.82 6.66 3.07
C VAL A 412 13.56 6.09 1.86
N ALA A 413 14.24 4.97 2.05
CA ALA A 413 15.02 4.29 1.01
C ALA A 413 14.86 2.76 1.04
N GLY A 414 13.98 2.24 1.88
CA GLY A 414 13.63 0.83 1.89
C GLY A 414 12.78 0.45 3.11
N LEU A 415 12.56 -0.85 3.24
CA LEU A 415 11.92 -1.47 4.39
C LEU A 415 12.91 -2.33 5.16
N THR A 416 12.61 -2.61 6.42
CA THR A 416 13.32 -3.59 7.23
C THR A 416 13.10 -5.01 6.68
N ASP A 417 14.06 -5.90 6.93
CA ASP A 417 13.86 -7.34 6.72
C ASP A 417 12.96 -7.97 7.80
N GLY A 418 12.68 -9.27 7.69
CA GLY A 418 11.85 -9.99 8.67
C GLY A 418 12.44 -10.07 10.09
N ALA A 419 13.68 -9.63 10.29
CA ALA A 419 14.31 -9.49 11.60
C ALA A 419 14.39 -8.02 12.06
N GLY A 420 13.76 -7.09 11.34
CA GLY A 420 13.74 -5.66 11.67
C GLY A 420 15.01 -4.90 11.26
N ASN A 421 15.88 -5.48 10.41
CA ASN A 421 17.14 -4.84 10.05
C ASN A 421 17.06 -4.09 8.72
N CYS A 422 17.74 -2.95 8.65
CA CYS A 422 17.93 -2.21 7.42
C CYS A 422 19.13 -2.72 6.62
N ARG A 423 19.08 -2.56 5.30
CA ARG A 423 20.22 -2.83 4.41
C ARG A 423 21.41 -1.92 4.79
N PRO A 424 22.66 -2.37 4.59
CA PRO A 424 23.84 -1.55 4.88
C PRO A 424 23.77 -0.16 4.25
N GLY A 425 24.07 0.88 5.05
CA GLY A 425 23.97 2.29 4.65
C GLY A 425 22.59 2.92 4.88
N LEU A 426 21.63 2.16 5.41
CA LEU A 426 20.34 2.66 5.88
C LEU A 426 20.18 2.39 7.38
N ARG A 427 19.31 3.16 8.04
CA ARG A 427 19.01 3.05 9.47
C ARG A 427 17.51 3.14 9.74
N THR A 428 17.06 2.57 10.85
CA THR A 428 15.78 2.96 11.45
C THR A 428 15.97 4.30 12.17
N LEU A 429 14.88 5.02 12.44
CA LEU A 429 14.92 6.26 13.23
C LEU A 429 14.84 6.01 14.75
N GLY A 430 14.92 4.76 15.17
CA GLY A 430 14.81 4.36 16.57
C GLY A 430 13.35 4.15 16.97
N ASN A 431 12.92 4.79 18.05
CA ASN A 431 11.59 4.59 18.61
C ASN A 431 10.54 5.18 17.66
N PRO A 432 9.62 4.35 17.15
CA PRO A 432 8.59 4.83 16.23
C PRO A 432 7.56 5.66 17.01
N VAL A 433 7.17 6.80 16.44
CA VAL A 433 6.21 7.72 17.05
C VAL A 433 4.82 7.42 16.49
N PRO A 434 3.78 7.25 17.33
CA PRO A 434 2.42 7.12 16.85
C PRO A 434 1.98 8.32 16.03
N MET A 435 1.23 8.08 14.97
CA MET A 435 0.74 9.10 14.07
C MET A 435 -0.66 8.79 13.56
N ILE A 436 -1.36 9.83 13.12
CA ILE A 436 -2.71 9.75 12.58
C ILE A 436 -2.84 10.66 11.36
N HIS A 437 -3.46 10.14 10.29
CA HIS A 437 -3.79 10.91 9.09
C HIS A 437 -5.16 11.57 9.25
N VAL A 438 -5.32 12.75 8.65
CA VAL A 438 -6.59 13.46 8.52
C VAL A 438 -6.75 13.93 7.08
N TRP A 439 -7.63 13.26 6.34
CA TRP A 439 -7.85 13.47 4.92
C TRP A 439 -8.78 14.65 4.65
N ILE A 440 -8.34 15.55 3.77
CA ILE A 440 -9.14 16.68 3.27
C ILE A 440 -9.79 16.38 1.90
N THR A 441 -9.62 15.16 1.42
CA THR A 441 -10.25 14.62 0.21
C THR A 441 -11.02 13.34 0.56
N PRO A 442 -11.98 12.92 -0.28
CA PRO A 442 -12.63 11.63 -0.09
C PRO A 442 -11.60 10.49 -0.07
N HIS A 443 -11.78 9.52 0.83
CA HIS A 443 -10.93 8.35 0.96
C HIS A 443 -11.79 7.10 1.20
N LYS A 444 -11.42 5.96 0.60
CA LYS A 444 -12.21 4.72 0.65
C LYS A 444 -12.44 4.15 2.06
N CYS A 445 -11.59 4.52 3.01
CA CYS A 445 -11.62 4.08 4.40
C CYS A 445 -11.92 5.22 5.39
N GLY A 446 -12.55 6.30 4.91
CA GLY A 446 -12.94 7.44 5.73
C GLY A 446 -11.81 8.45 6.00
N PRO A 447 -12.12 9.54 6.72
CA PRO A 447 -11.24 10.71 6.86
C PRO A 447 -10.02 10.47 7.77
N PHE A 448 -9.97 9.38 8.52
CA PHE A 448 -8.87 9.02 9.42
C PHE A 448 -8.08 7.79 8.97
N ALA A 449 -8.27 7.38 7.71
CA ALA A 449 -7.59 6.20 7.18
C ALA A 449 -6.07 6.37 7.24
N ALA A 450 -5.38 5.37 7.80
CA ALA A 450 -3.94 5.26 7.61
C ALA A 450 -3.64 5.00 6.12
N LEU A 451 -2.43 5.34 5.68
CA LEU A 451 -1.99 4.95 4.35
C LEU A 451 -1.81 3.43 4.25
N GLU A 452 -2.34 2.88 3.18
CA GLU A 452 -2.26 1.46 2.85
C GLU A 452 -1.12 1.19 1.86
N GLY A 453 -0.64 -0.06 1.81
CA GLY A 453 0.38 -0.51 0.87
C GLY A 453 1.82 -0.60 1.40
N ILE A 454 2.82 -0.25 0.57
CA ILE A 454 4.25 -0.46 0.91
C ILE A 454 4.61 0.38 2.14
N GLY A 455 5.15 -0.29 3.16
CA GLY A 455 5.51 0.34 4.41
C GLY A 455 4.30 0.79 5.23
N ALA A 456 3.10 0.24 4.97
CA ALA A 456 1.88 0.68 5.64
C ALA A 456 1.98 0.53 7.15
N GLY A 457 1.54 1.57 7.86
CA GLY A 457 1.69 1.71 9.30
C GLY A 457 1.20 0.51 10.10
N GLN A 458 1.92 0.19 11.16
CA GLN A 458 1.58 -0.88 12.09
C GLN A 458 0.69 -0.33 13.19
N VAL A 459 -0.31 -1.12 13.58
CA VAL A 459 -1.25 -0.76 14.65
C VAL A 459 -0.85 -1.46 15.94
N LYS A 460 -1.60 -1.18 17.00
CA LYS A 460 -1.36 -1.78 18.31
C LYS A 460 -1.43 -3.30 18.20
N ALA A 461 -0.55 -3.99 18.92
CA ALA A 461 -0.48 -5.45 18.85
C ALA A 461 -1.83 -6.06 19.29
N GLY A 462 -2.45 -6.85 18.41
CA GLY A 462 -3.76 -7.44 18.63
C GLY A 462 -4.91 -6.68 17.96
N ASP A 463 -4.68 -5.45 17.50
CA ASP A 463 -5.68 -4.69 16.74
C ASP A 463 -5.60 -5.00 15.24
N THR A 464 -6.73 -4.90 14.56
CA THR A 464 -6.82 -4.93 13.10
C THR A 464 -6.68 -3.51 12.56
N LYS A 465 -6.04 -3.33 11.39
CA LYS A 465 -6.08 -2.04 10.69
C LYS A 465 -7.52 -1.65 10.40
N ALA A 466 -7.92 -0.47 10.84
CA ALA A 466 -9.25 0.05 10.66
C ALA A 466 -9.42 0.59 9.24
N CYS A 467 -10.51 0.20 8.58
CA CYS A 467 -11.01 0.85 7.38
C CYS A 467 -12.47 1.24 7.64
N ASP A 468 -12.74 2.53 7.81
CA ASP A 468 -14.09 3.03 7.99
C ASP A 468 -14.80 3.11 6.64
N THR A 469 -15.35 1.98 6.22
CA THR A 469 -16.12 1.86 4.98
C THR A 469 -17.49 2.55 5.09
N ALA A 470 -17.95 2.82 6.31
CA ALA A 470 -19.21 3.50 6.59
C ALA A 470 -19.14 4.98 6.17
N HIS A 471 -18.02 5.64 6.49
CA HIS A 471 -17.71 6.99 6.03
C HIS A 471 -16.78 6.99 4.80
N GLY A 472 -16.50 5.83 4.24
CA GLY A 472 -15.65 5.67 3.07
C GLY A 472 -16.34 6.12 1.78
N SER A 473 -15.57 6.71 0.87
CA SER A 473 -16.06 7.11 -0.46
C SER A 473 -15.57 6.17 -1.56
N SER A 474 -16.46 5.74 -2.46
CA SER A 474 -16.08 5.04 -3.69
C SER A 474 -15.58 6.03 -4.75
N HIS A 475 -14.31 6.40 -4.72
CA HIS A 475 -13.70 7.19 -5.80
C HIS A 475 -12.51 6.47 -6.40
#